data_AF-A0A7C7IJT9-F1
#
_entry.id   AF-A0A7C7IJT9-F1
#
_cell.length_a   1.000
_cell.length_b   1.000
_cell.length_c   1.000
_cell.angle_alpha   90.00
_cell.angle_beta   90.00
_cell.angle_gamma   90.00
#
_symmetry.space_group_name_H-M   'P 1'
#
loop_
_entity.id
_entity.type
_entity.pdbx_description
1 polymer ?
#
loop_
_entity_poly.entity_id
_entity_poly.type
_entity_poly.pdbx_seq_one_letter_code
_entity_poly.pdbx_strand_id
1 'polypeptide(L)'
;MGALEYEYLIRRAHNCGRYGVEGANADEYRALERSSALYATALNEIENNLPRTRRTDIKDLAFNYGKNAGEISTYIRIAIEKVQSDLEGQLNEEEQEELENCKADLNEPTIVQIDGVIERAQAIMIDHKLFPA
;
A
#
# COMPACT_ATOMS: atom_id res chain seq x y z
N MET A 1 -8.20 -5.06 -3.05
CA MET A 1 -7.10 -4.92 -4.03
C MET A 1 -6.24 -6.18 -3.98
N GLY A 2 -5.31 -6.40 -4.91
CA GLY A 2 -4.36 -7.52 -4.86
C GLY A 2 -2.90 -7.07 -4.84
N ALA A 3 -2.02 -8.00 -4.50
CA ALA A 3 -0.58 -7.75 -4.42
C ALA A 3 0.08 -7.35 -5.76
N LEU A 4 -0.50 -7.76 -6.89
CA LEU A 4 0.01 -7.40 -8.21
C LEU A 4 -0.32 -5.95 -8.55
N GLU A 5 -1.47 -5.47 -8.13
CA GLU A 5 -1.89 -4.10 -8.31
C GLU A 5 -0.96 -3.16 -7.55
N TYR A 6 -0.60 -3.49 -6.31
CA TYR A 6 0.46 -2.80 -5.58
C TYR A 6 1.77 -2.75 -6.40
N GLU A 7 2.27 -3.89 -6.86
CA GLU A 7 3.51 -3.95 -7.64
C GLU A 7 3.41 -3.09 -8.92
N TYR A 8 2.28 -3.15 -9.61
CA TYR A 8 2.06 -2.37 -10.83
C TYR A 8 1.97 -0.86 -10.58
N LEU A 9 1.41 -0.41 -9.46
CA LEU A 9 1.45 1.01 -9.07
C LEU A 9 2.90 1.49 -9.00
N ILE A 10 3.76 0.80 -8.25
CA ILE A 10 5.17 1.18 -8.08
C ILE A 10 5.88 1.14 -9.43
N ARG A 11 5.68 0.07 -10.20
CA ARG A 11 6.32 -0.08 -11.52
C ARG A 11 5.87 0.98 -12.53
N ARG A 12 4.62 1.44 -12.49
CA ARG A 12 4.15 2.57 -13.32
C ARG A 12 4.85 3.85 -12.95
N ALA A 13 4.88 4.18 -11.67
CA ALA A 13 5.53 5.40 -11.19
C ALA A 13 7.02 5.44 -11.55
N HIS A 14 7.72 4.30 -11.48
CA HIS A 14 9.15 4.22 -11.75
C HIS A 14 9.51 3.80 -13.19
N ASN A 15 8.52 3.53 -14.04
CA ASN A 15 8.67 2.94 -15.37
C ASN A 15 9.71 1.79 -15.39
N CYS A 16 9.51 0.80 -14.51
CA CYS A 16 10.49 -0.26 -14.30
C CYS A 16 9.89 -1.66 -14.46
N GLY A 17 10.76 -2.61 -14.83
CA GLY A 17 10.45 -4.03 -14.81
C GLY A 17 10.32 -4.58 -13.38
N ARG A 18 10.07 -5.88 -13.28
CA ARG A 18 9.99 -6.58 -11.99
C ARG A 18 11.32 -6.45 -11.23
N TYR A 19 11.26 -6.13 -9.93
CA TYR A 19 12.44 -5.91 -9.07
C TYR A 19 13.34 -4.73 -9.49
N GLY A 20 12.86 -3.82 -10.36
CA GLY A 20 13.65 -2.69 -10.84
C GLY A 20 13.89 -1.60 -9.79
N VAL A 21 13.02 -1.50 -8.78
CA VAL A 21 13.14 -0.61 -7.63
C VAL A 21 12.69 -1.32 -6.36
N GLU A 22 13.15 -0.83 -5.21
CA GLU A 22 12.62 -1.23 -3.89
C GLU A 22 11.11 -0.92 -3.82
N GLY A 23 10.30 -1.79 -3.22
CA GLY A 23 8.84 -1.66 -3.25
C GLY A 23 8.17 -2.29 -4.49
N ALA A 24 8.90 -2.53 -5.59
CA ALA A 24 8.33 -3.15 -6.80
C ALA A 24 8.31 -4.69 -6.70
N ASN A 25 7.78 -5.21 -5.58
CA ASN A 25 7.66 -6.63 -5.32
C ASN A 25 6.33 -6.96 -4.63
N ALA A 26 5.45 -7.67 -5.34
CA ALA A 26 4.17 -8.12 -4.79
C ALA A 26 4.29 -8.92 -3.48
N ASP A 27 5.42 -9.58 -3.21
CA ASP A 27 5.59 -10.36 -1.97
C ASP A 27 5.64 -9.50 -0.69
N GLU A 28 6.01 -8.22 -0.81
CA GLU A 28 5.97 -7.25 0.30
C GLU A 28 4.52 -6.97 0.69
N TYR A 29 3.65 -6.71 -0.30
CA TYR A 29 2.22 -6.53 -0.06
C TYR A 29 1.57 -7.82 0.48
N ARG A 30 1.96 -9.00 -0.03
CA ARG A 30 1.51 -10.27 0.54
C ARG A 30 1.93 -10.45 2.01
N ALA A 31 3.05 -9.86 2.42
CA ALA A 31 3.47 -9.88 3.82
C ALA A 31 2.54 -9.01 4.68
N LEU A 32 2.14 -7.84 4.17
CA LEU A 32 1.10 -7.00 4.79
C LEU A 32 -0.22 -7.78 4.95
N GLU A 33 -0.75 -8.38 3.88
CA GLU A 33 -1.99 -9.18 3.91
C GLU A 33 -1.94 -10.27 4.99
N ARG A 34 -0.84 -11.04 5.02
CA ARG A 34 -0.65 -12.10 6.02
C ARG A 34 -0.62 -11.54 7.44
N SER A 35 0.14 -10.47 7.68
CA SER A 35 0.25 -9.88 9.01
C SER A 35 -1.08 -9.28 9.49
N SER A 36 -1.84 -8.64 8.59
CA SER A 36 -3.18 -8.11 8.85
C SER A 36 -4.15 -9.22 9.22
N ALA A 37 -4.21 -10.30 8.44
CA ALA A 37 -5.10 -11.43 8.69
C ALA A 37 -4.79 -12.13 10.03
N LEU A 38 -3.51 -12.30 10.36
CA LEU A 38 -3.09 -12.89 11.63
C LEU A 38 -3.48 -12.01 12.82
N TYR A 39 -3.27 -10.70 12.72
CA TYR A 39 -3.64 -9.76 13.77
C TYR A 39 -5.16 -9.73 13.97
N ALA A 40 -5.94 -9.63 12.88
CA ALA A 40 -7.41 -9.64 12.93
C ALA A 40 -7.98 -10.93 13.53
N THR A 41 -7.41 -12.08 13.15
CA THR A 41 -7.81 -13.39 13.72
C THR A 41 -7.56 -13.43 15.22
N ALA A 42 -6.38 -12.97 15.68
CA ALA A 42 -6.06 -12.95 17.10
C ALA A 42 -6.95 -11.97 17.89
N LEU A 43 -7.31 -10.82 17.32
CA LEU A 43 -8.30 -9.91 17.92
C LEU A 43 -9.67 -10.59 18.06
N ASN A 44 -10.15 -11.24 17.01
CA ASN A 44 -11.43 -11.94 17.04
C ASN A 44 -11.46 -13.05 18.09
N GLU A 45 -10.38 -13.84 18.21
CA GLU A 45 -10.24 -14.88 19.23
C GLU A 45 -10.34 -14.31 20.65
N ILE A 46 -9.68 -13.17 20.90
CA ILE A 46 -9.69 -12.49 22.20
C ILE A 46 -11.08 -11.93 22.51
N GLU A 47 -11.68 -11.20 21.57
CA GLU A 47 -12.99 -10.55 21.73
C GLU A 47 -14.12 -11.57 21.96
N ASN A 48 -14.04 -12.74 21.32
CA ASN A 48 -15.08 -13.77 21.38
C ASN A 48 -14.73 -14.92 22.34
N ASN A 49 -13.64 -14.80 23.12
CA ASN A 49 -13.17 -15.82 24.06
C ASN A 49 -12.99 -17.22 23.41
N LEU A 50 -12.44 -17.25 22.20
CA LEU A 50 -12.18 -18.47 21.44
C LEU A 50 -10.80 -19.05 21.77
N PRO A 51 -10.58 -20.37 21.59
CA PRO A 51 -9.27 -20.96 21.73
C PRO A 51 -8.26 -20.32 20.76
N ARG A 52 -7.10 -19.93 21.27
CA ARG A 52 -6.05 -19.33 20.45
C ARG A 52 -5.44 -20.33 19.47
N THR A 53 -5.49 -20.03 18.17
CA THR A 53 -4.85 -20.84 17.12
C THR A 53 -3.33 -20.73 17.11
N ARG A 54 -2.78 -19.61 17.60
CA ARG A 54 -1.33 -19.36 17.69
C ARG A 54 -0.93 -18.85 19.08
N ARG A 55 0.30 -19.17 19.49
CA ARG A 55 0.87 -18.73 20.78
C ARG A 55 1.53 -17.35 20.75
N THR A 56 1.70 -16.75 19.56
CA THR A 56 2.34 -15.43 19.38
C THR A 56 1.61 -14.36 20.18
N ASP A 57 2.34 -13.44 20.82
CA ASP A 57 1.73 -12.33 21.55
C ASP A 57 0.94 -11.41 20.59
N ILE A 58 -0.21 -10.90 21.04
CA ILE A 58 -1.01 -9.95 20.25
C ILE A 58 -0.22 -8.68 19.95
N LYS A 59 0.67 -8.25 20.85
CA LYS A 59 1.55 -7.09 20.67
C LYS A 59 2.54 -7.31 19.54
N ASP A 60 3.11 -8.51 19.42
CA ASP A 60 4.02 -8.86 18.34
C ASP A 60 3.29 -8.89 16.99
N LEU A 61 2.05 -9.39 16.97
CA LEU A 61 1.21 -9.38 15.77
C LEU A 61 0.86 -7.95 15.35
N ALA A 62 0.47 -7.09 16.30
CA ALA A 62 0.19 -5.68 16.05
C ALA A 62 1.44 -4.94 15.53
N PHE A 63 2.60 -5.18 16.14
CA PHE A 63 3.87 -4.60 15.69
C PHE A 63 4.22 -5.01 14.26
N ASN A 64 4.14 -6.31 13.93
CA ASN A 64 4.44 -6.79 12.59
C ASN A 64 3.48 -6.24 11.53
N TYR A 65 2.18 -6.15 11.87
CA TYR A 65 1.21 -5.52 10.99
C TYR A 65 1.53 -4.04 10.76
N GLY A 66 1.74 -3.28 11.84
CA GLY A 66 2.08 -1.85 11.76
C GLY A 66 3.39 -1.59 10.99
N LYS A 67 4.40 -2.43 11.19
CA LYS A 67 5.66 -2.37 10.43
C LYS A 67 5.42 -2.55 8.93
N ASN A 68 4.75 -3.64 8.53
CA ASN A 68 4.50 -3.92 7.11
C ASN A 68 3.62 -2.84 6.47
N ALA A 69 2.62 -2.33 7.21
CA ALA A 69 1.76 -1.25 6.73
C ALA A 69 2.57 0.04 6.51
N GLY A 70 3.46 0.38 7.44
CA GLY A 70 4.37 1.52 7.31
C GLY A 70 5.31 1.40 6.10
N GLU A 71 5.94 0.25 5.90
CA GLU A 71 6.83 -0.01 4.76
C GLU A 71 6.08 0.15 3.42
N ILE A 72 4.92 -0.50 3.27
CA ILE A 72 4.10 -0.39 2.06
C ILE A 72 3.64 1.06 1.81
N SER A 73 3.18 1.76 2.85
CA SER A 73 2.80 3.17 2.77
C SER A 73 3.96 4.06 2.31
N THR A 74 5.18 3.81 2.78
CA THR A 74 6.37 4.55 2.34
C THR A 74 6.62 4.36 0.84
N TYR A 75 6.60 3.12 0.35
CA TYR A 75 6.81 2.87 -1.08
C TYR A 75 5.73 3.51 -1.96
N ILE A 76 4.46 3.45 -1.54
CA ILE A 76 3.37 4.12 -2.25
C ILE A 76 3.54 5.64 -2.26
N ARG A 77 3.92 6.25 -1.12
CA ARG A 77 4.18 7.69 -1.03
C ARG A 77 5.30 8.13 -1.98
N ILE A 78 6.41 7.39 -2.01
CA ILE A 78 7.52 7.66 -2.93
C ILE A 78 7.06 7.57 -4.39
N ALA A 79 6.25 6.56 -4.72
CA ALA A 79 5.69 6.41 -6.07
C ALA A 79 4.77 7.60 -6.44
N ILE A 80 3.90 8.04 -5.53
CA ILE A 80 3.03 9.21 -5.73
C ILE A 80 3.87 10.49 -5.92
N GLU A 81 4.84 10.74 -5.04
CA GLU A 81 5.72 11.91 -5.10
C GLU A 81 6.51 11.94 -6.41
N LYS A 82 6.98 10.78 -6.88
CA LYS A 82 7.63 10.65 -8.18
C LYS A 82 6.68 11.03 -9.32
N VAL A 83 5.44 10.53 -9.32
CA VAL A 83 4.47 10.87 -10.37
C VAL A 83 4.12 12.35 -10.36
N GLN A 84 3.94 12.96 -9.19
CA GLN A 84 3.73 14.40 -9.07
C GLN A 84 4.91 15.21 -9.64
N SER A 85 6.14 14.75 -9.40
CA SER A 85 7.34 15.40 -9.95
C SER A 85 7.50 15.20 -11.46
N ASP A 86 7.25 14.00 -11.97
CA ASP A 86 7.43 13.67 -13.38
C ASP A 86 6.34 14.30 -14.28
N LEU A 87 5.14 14.50 -13.73
CA LEU A 87 3.98 15.11 -14.40
C LEU A 87 3.74 16.57 -13.99
N GLU A 88 4.77 17.26 -13.50
CA GLU A 88 4.65 18.67 -13.11
C GLU A 88 4.10 19.52 -14.27
N GLY A 89 3.04 20.29 -14.00
CA GLY A 89 2.33 21.10 -14.99
C GLY A 89 1.40 20.33 -15.95
N GLN A 90 1.34 18.99 -15.86
CA GLN A 90 0.40 18.15 -16.60
C GLN A 90 -0.79 17.70 -15.75
N LEU A 91 -0.58 17.57 -14.44
CA LEU A 91 -1.66 17.30 -13.48
C LEU A 91 -2.57 18.52 -13.33
N ASN A 92 -3.88 18.29 -13.38
CA ASN A 92 -4.85 19.32 -13.01
C ASN A 92 -4.99 19.46 -11.49
N GLU A 93 -5.71 20.48 -11.02
CA GLU A 93 -5.87 20.76 -9.59
C GLU A 93 -6.54 19.60 -8.83
N GLU A 94 -7.55 18.95 -9.43
CA GLU A 94 -8.27 17.82 -8.82
C GLU A 94 -7.37 16.59 -8.68
N GLU A 95 -6.56 16.29 -9.71
CA GLU A 95 -5.58 15.19 -9.66
C GLU A 95 -4.49 15.45 -8.63
N GLN A 96 -4.00 16.68 -8.55
CA GLN A 96 -2.99 17.07 -7.56
C GLN A 96 -3.53 16.93 -6.13
N GLU A 97 -4.74 17.43 -5.88
CA GLU A 97 -5.42 17.29 -4.58
C GLU A 97 -5.66 15.82 -4.23
N GLU A 98 -6.08 15.02 -5.20
CA GLU A 98 -6.35 13.59 -4.99
C GLU A 98 -5.08 12.80 -4.62
N LEU A 99 -3.94 13.12 -5.23
CA LEU A 99 -2.65 12.55 -4.86
C LEU A 99 -2.18 13.01 -3.47
N GLU A 100 -2.46 14.25 -3.06
CA GLU A 100 -2.21 14.70 -1.68
C GLU A 100 -3.10 13.97 -0.66
N ASN A 101 -4.40 13.81 -0.97
CA ASN A 101 -5.33 13.04 -0.15
C ASN A 101 -4.87 11.59 0.00
N CYS A 102 -4.40 10.98 -1.09
CA CYS A 102 -3.79 9.65 -1.05
C CYS A 102 -2.63 9.58 -0.06
N LYS A 103 -1.72 10.57 -0.06
CA LYS A 103 -0.60 10.60 0.91
C LYS A 103 -1.08 10.82 2.36
N ALA A 104 -2.12 11.62 2.56
CA ALA A 104 -2.71 11.87 3.87
C ALA A 104 -3.33 10.60 4.47
N ASP A 105 -4.03 9.80 3.67
CA ASP A 105 -4.65 8.53 4.10
C ASP A 105 -3.63 7.48 4.54
N LEU A 106 -2.36 7.63 4.14
CA LEU A 106 -1.26 6.75 4.51
C LEU A 106 -0.56 7.13 5.83
N ASN A 107 -1.01 8.18 6.54
CA ASN A 107 -0.42 8.58 7.83
C ASN A 107 -0.71 7.58 8.96
N GLU A 108 -1.92 7.01 8.98
CA GLU A 108 -2.33 5.96 9.92
C GLU A 108 -2.93 4.78 9.13
N PRO A 109 -2.08 4.04 8.39
CA PRO A 109 -2.56 3.19 7.33
C PRO A 109 -3.19 1.89 7.84
N THR A 110 -4.40 1.63 7.39
CA THR A 110 -5.01 0.30 7.40
C THR A 110 -4.90 -0.35 6.02
N ILE A 111 -5.03 -1.68 5.95
CA ILE A 111 -5.04 -2.37 4.66
C ILE A 111 -6.14 -1.86 3.71
N VAL A 112 -7.30 -1.46 4.26
CA VAL A 112 -8.42 -0.89 3.48
C VAL A 112 -8.06 0.49 2.92
N GLN A 113 -7.41 1.35 3.72
CA GLN A 113 -6.94 2.65 3.25
C GLN A 113 -5.85 2.48 2.18
N ILE A 114 -4.89 1.58 2.41
CA ILE A 114 -3.84 1.27 1.42
C ILE A 114 -4.47 0.80 0.11
N ASP A 115 -5.45 -0.10 0.16
CA ASP A 115 -6.18 -0.57 -1.03
C ASP A 115 -6.85 0.56 -1.80
N GLY A 116 -7.56 1.44 -1.09
CA GLY A 116 -8.21 2.59 -1.69
C GLY A 116 -7.22 3.59 -2.29
N VAL A 117 -6.06 3.79 -1.66
CA VAL A 117 -5.00 4.64 -2.21
C VAL A 117 -4.40 4.03 -3.48
N ILE A 118 -4.14 2.70 -3.50
CA ILE A 118 -3.63 2.01 -4.69
C ILE A 118 -4.60 2.20 -5.86
N GLU A 119 -5.91 2.08 -5.63
CA GLU A 119 -6.93 2.24 -6.68
C GLU A 119 -6.92 3.65 -7.27
N ARG A 120 -7.03 4.66 -6.39
CA ARG A 120 -7.17 6.07 -6.79
C ARG A 120 -5.91 6.59 -7.48
N ALA A 121 -4.74 6.30 -6.91
CA ALA A 121 -3.47 6.69 -7.51
C ALA A 121 -3.24 6.00 -8.87
N GLN A 122 -3.62 4.73 -9.04
CA GLN A 122 -3.50 4.06 -10.34
C GLN A 122 -4.40 4.64 -11.40
N ALA A 123 -5.62 5.06 -11.05
CA ALA A 123 -6.54 5.67 -12.01
C ALA A 123 -5.88 6.88 -12.68
N ILE A 124 -5.31 7.78 -11.88
CA ILE A 124 -4.57 8.97 -12.36
C ILE A 124 -3.38 8.55 -13.22
N MET A 125 -2.54 7.61 -12.76
CA MET A 125 -1.38 7.16 -13.53
C MET A 125 -1.77 6.59 -14.92
N ILE A 126 -2.88 5.85 -15.00
CA ILE A 126 -3.38 5.26 -16.25
C ILE A 126 -3.92 6.34 -17.20
N ASP A 127 -4.60 7.34 -16.67
CA ASP A 127 -5.12 8.47 -17.46
C ASP A 127 -3.97 9.24 -18.13
N HIS A 128 -2.87 9.42 -17.40
CA HIS A 128 -1.60 9.99 -17.90
C HIS A 128 -0.71 9.01 -18.68
N LYS A 129 -1.24 7.84 -19.06
CA LYS A 129 -0.55 6.83 -19.90
C LYS A 129 0.76 6.30 -19.31
N LEU A 130 0.89 6.29 -17.98
CA LEU A 130 1.99 5.63 -17.30
C LEU A 130 1.73 4.12 -17.27
N PHE A 131 2.61 3.36 -17.90
CA PHE A 131 2.56 1.91 -17.92
C PHE A 131 3.90 1.32 -17.43
N PRO A 132 3.89 0.15 -16.77
CA PRO A 132 5.11 -0.55 -16.41
C PRO A 132 5.93 -0.86 -17.66
N ALA A 133 7.26 -0.82 -17.52
CA ALA A 133 8.19 -1.40 -18.50
C ALA A 133 8.14 -2.94 -18.52
#